data_AF-A0A919PIC2-F1
#
_entry.id   AF-A0A919PIC2-F1
#
_cell.length_a   1.000
_cell.length_b   1.000
_cell.length_c   1.000
_cell.angle_alpha   90.00
_cell.angle_beta   90.00
_cell.angle_gamma   90.00
#
_symmetry.space_group_name_H-M   'P 1'
#
loop_
_entity.id
_entity.type
_entity.pdbx_description
1 polymer ?
#
loop_
_entity_poly.entity_id
_entity_poly.type
_entity_poly.pdbx_seq_one_letter_code
_entity_poly.pdbx_strand_id
1 'polypeptide(L)'
;MPNTRLRTAMLRAGTEARDLAAAVGVDTKTVDRWISGRTPHRRSRLAVAEALGEEEATLWPSARPDQAAGAPAISEVVGAYAHRADIPQDLWVSLLSGARERIDLLGYAYPFVLELMPDAARRIATKATGGVSVRMAFADPDCAHVLERDALEQLNGSLPGRIRNALSYLDNLTSMDNVTIGLHQIHLYNAIYRFDDQMIVTPYLYRARGYQHPALHLRKLTSHGIFESFAEQLTEIWATVRPLEA
;
A
#
# COMPACT_ATOMS: atom_id res chain seq x y z
N MET A 1 22.18 -7.99 9.74
CA MET A 1 22.41 -8.75 8.50
C MET A 1 23.61 -8.15 7.76
N PRO A 2 24.48 -8.97 7.14
CA PRO A 2 25.61 -8.49 6.36
C PRO A 2 25.16 -7.56 5.22
N ASN A 3 25.90 -6.49 4.95
CA ASN A 3 25.66 -5.61 3.82
C ASN A 3 26.24 -6.23 2.53
N THR A 4 25.45 -7.11 1.92
CA THR A 4 25.79 -7.79 0.66
C THR A 4 25.96 -6.82 -0.51
N ARG A 5 25.27 -5.67 -0.50
CA ARG A 5 25.39 -4.65 -1.56
C ARG A 5 26.76 -3.98 -1.53
N LEU A 6 27.22 -3.56 -0.35
CA LEU A 6 28.57 -3.02 -0.17
C LEU A 6 29.64 -4.05 -0.58
N ARG A 7 29.51 -5.31 -0.15
CA ARG A 7 30.43 -6.38 -0.53
C ARG A 7 30.49 -6.57 -2.06
N THR A 8 29.33 -6.54 -2.72
CA THR A 8 29.26 -6.70 -4.18
C THR A 8 29.88 -5.52 -4.92
N ALA A 9 29.63 -4.29 -4.46
CA ALA A 9 30.22 -3.09 -5.03
C ALA A 9 31.76 -3.09 -4.91
N MET A 10 32.28 -3.46 -3.73
CA MET A 10 33.72 -3.62 -3.51
C MET A 10 34.35 -4.65 -4.45
N LEU A 11 33.70 -5.81 -4.64
CA LEU A 11 34.16 -6.84 -5.57
C LEU A 11 34.16 -6.34 -7.03
N ARG A 12 33.13 -5.61 -7.46
CA ARG A 12 33.06 -5.03 -8.82
C ARG A 12 34.15 -3.98 -9.07
N ALA A 13 34.43 -3.17 -8.05
CA ALA A 13 35.48 -2.15 -8.10
C ALA A 13 36.89 -2.75 -7.88
N GLY A 14 37.02 -4.06 -7.63
CA GLY A 14 38.30 -4.70 -7.32
C GLY A 14 38.98 -4.12 -6.06
N THR A 15 38.19 -3.60 -5.12
CA THR A 15 38.67 -2.87 -3.95
C THR A 15 38.53 -3.72 -2.69
N GLU A 16 39.65 -3.96 -1.99
CA GLU A 16 39.63 -4.67 -0.71
C GLU A 16 39.28 -3.74 0.46
N ALA A 17 38.92 -4.32 1.62
CA ALA A 17 38.51 -3.54 2.79
C ALA A 17 39.58 -2.54 3.25
N ARG A 18 40.86 -2.90 3.11
CA ARG A 18 42.00 -2.04 3.43
C ARG A 18 42.11 -0.84 2.49
N ASP A 19 41.88 -1.05 1.20
CA ASP A 19 41.99 0.00 0.19
C ASP A 19 40.84 0.99 0.32
N LEU A 20 39.62 0.48 0.55
CA LEU A 20 38.46 1.31 0.84
C LEU A 20 38.64 2.12 2.13
N ALA A 21 39.22 1.51 3.16
CA ALA A 21 39.52 2.19 4.42
C ALA A 21 40.50 3.36 4.21
N ALA A 22 41.56 3.14 3.43
CA ALA A 22 42.52 4.17 3.06
C ALA A 22 41.87 5.31 2.25
N ALA A 23 41.07 4.97 1.24
CA ALA A 23 40.37 5.96 0.38
C ALA A 23 39.40 6.84 1.17
N VAL A 24 38.73 6.28 2.19
CA VAL A 24 37.70 6.98 2.99
C VAL A 24 38.28 7.60 4.27
N GLY A 25 39.55 7.33 4.59
CA GLY A 25 40.22 7.86 5.78
C GLY A 25 39.71 7.26 7.09
N VAL A 26 39.44 5.96 7.11
CA VAL A 26 39.00 5.21 8.31
C VAL A 26 39.87 3.97 8.53
N ASP A 27 39.69 3.29 9.67
CA ASP A 27 40.36 2.01 9.94
C ASP A 27 39.66 0.82 9.24
N THR A 28 40.43 -0.18 8.81
CA THR A 28 39.94 -1.39 8.12
C THR A 28 38.82 -2.10 8.91
N LYS A 29 38.93 -2.16 10.25
CA LYS A 29 37.91 -2.78 11.12
C LYS A 29 36.57 -2.03 11.07
N THR A 30 36.60 -0.74 10.72
CA THR A 30 35.40 0.07 10.52
C THR A 30 34.68 -0.35 9.24
N VAL A 31 35.43 -0.60 8.17
CA VAL A 31 34.89 -1.15 6.91
C VAL A 31 34.32 -2.55 7.13
N ASP A 32 35.02 -3.42 7.86
CA ASP A 32 34.52 -4.77 8.20
C ASP A 32 33.18 -4.73 8.97
N ARG A 33 33.02 -3.76 9.87
CA ARG A 33 31.75 -3.52 10.57
C ARG A 33 30.64 -3.09 9.60
N TRP A 34 30.96 -2.29 8.59
CA TRP A 34 29.98 -1.89 7.57
C TRP A 34 29.56 -3.06 6.69
N ILE A 35 30.51 -3.90 6.27
CA ILE A 35 30.25 -5.15 5.55
C ILE A 35 29.40 -6.10 6.41
N SER A 36 29.61 -6.11 7.72
CA SER A 36 28.82 -6.91 8.66
C SER A 36 27.42 -6.35 8.95
N GLY A 37 27.08 -5.17 8.40
CA GLY A 37 25.74 -4.59 8.45
C GLY A 37 25.59 -3.29 9.24
N ARG A 38 26.66 -2.75 9.83
CA ARG A 38 26.60 -1.46 10.53
C ARG A 38 26.48 -0.32 9.52
N THR A 39 25.46 0.51 9.64
CA THR A 39 25.33 1.72 8.80
C THR A 39 26.34 2.79 9.23
N PRO A 40 27.20 3.31 8.33
CA PRO A 40 28.12 4.41 8.62
C PRO A 40 27.39 5.74 8.82
N HIS A 41 28.08 6.74 9.38
CA HIS A 41 27.60 8.13 9.36
C HIS A 41 27.59 8.69 7.94
N ARG A 42 26.75 9.70 7.68
CA ARG A 42 26.52 10.30 6.36
C ARG A 42 27.83 10.64 5.61
N ARG A 43 28.79 11.27 6.29
CA ARG A 43 30.09 11.63 5.69
C ARG A 43 30.83 10.41 5.13
N SER A 44 30.89 9.32 5.90
CA SER A 44 31.54 8.08 5.48
C SER A 44 30.77 7.38 4.36
N ARG A 45 29.43 7.43 4.37
CA ARG A 45 28.63 6.84 3.30
C ARG A 45 28.87 7.54 1.95
N LEU A 46 28.90 8.88 1.94
CA LEU A 46 29.19 9.65 0.74
C LEU A 46 30.59 9.34 0.18
N ALA A 47 31.60 9.32 1.06
CA ALA A 47 32.97 9.02 0.64
C ALA A 47 33.13 7.58 0.09
N VAL A 48 32.45 6.59 0.68
CA VAL A 48 32.46 5.22 0.14
C VAL A 48 31.70 5.14 -1.20
N ALA A 49 30.55 5.80 -1.31
CA ALA A 49 29.78 5.85 -2.54
C ALA A 49 30.61 6.43 -3.70
N GLU A 50 31.32 7.54 -3.44
CA GLU A 50 32.26 8.15 -4.37
C GLU A 50 33.42 7.21 -4.72
N ALA A 51 34.07 6.60 -3.71
CA ALA A 51 35.20 5.70 -3.92
C ALA A 51 34.84 4.45 -4.75
N LEU A 52 33.60 3.96 -4.63
CA LEU A 52 33.12 2.78 -5.35
C LEU A 52 32.36 3.11 -6.64
N GLY A 53 32.13 4.39 -6.94
CA GLY A 53 31.33 4.81 -8.11
C GLY A 53 29.87 4.38 -8.04
N GLU A 54 29.31 4.28 -6.84
CA GLU A 54 27.94 3.81 -6.58
C GLU A 54 27.10 4.92 -5.93
N GLU A 55 25.76 4.82 -6.01
CA GLU A 55 24.91 5.72 -5.25
C GLU A 55 24.84 5.32 -3.77
N GLU A 56 24.78 6.30 -2.85
CA GLU A 56 24.60 6.05 -1.40
C GLU A 56 23.38 5.16 -1.14
N ALA A 57 22.30 5.40 -1.89
CA ALA A 57 21.06 4.66 -1.84
C ALA A 57 21.21 3.18 -2.22
N THR A 58 22.10 2.86 -3.16
CA THR A 58 22.38 1.48 -3.56
C THR A 58 23.11 0.75 -2.45
N LEU A 59 24.08 1.40 -1.80
CA LEU A 59 24.89 0.78 -0.75
C LEU A 59 24.16 0.70 0.60
N TRP A 60 23.33 1.70 0.93
CA TRP A 60 22.55 1.76 2.17
C TRP A 60 21.15 2.35 1.93
N PRO A 61 20.18 1.58 1.37
CA PRO A 61 18.84 2.10 1.15
C PRO A 61 18.15 2.56 2.44
N SER A 62 18.40 1.85 3.54
CA SER A 62 17.86 2.19 4.87
C SER A 62 18.43 3.48 5.47
N ALA A 63 19.43 4.10 4.83
CA ALA A 63 20.06 5.33 5.30
C ALA A 63 19.59 6.57 4.53
N ARG A 64 18.64 6.41 3.61
CA ARG A 64 18.02 7.49 2.85
C ARG A 64 17.31 8.46 3.80
N PRO A 65 17.73 9.74 3.87
CA PRO A 65 17.08 10.73 4.73
C PRO A 65 15.61 10.96 4.40
N ASP A 66 15.23 10.80 3.13
CA ASP A 66 13.85 10.87 2.61
C ASP A 66 13.00 9.64 2.98
N GLN A 67 13.62 8.56 3.48
CA GLN A 67 12.96 7.33 3.90
C GLN A 67 13.02 7.06 5.41
N ALA A 68 13.69 7.95 6.15
CA ALA A 68 13.78 7.89 7.60
C ALA A 68 12.44 8.24 8.25
N ALA A 69 12.20 7.74 9.46
CA ALA A 69 11.04 8.14 10.26
C ALA A 69 11.03 9.67 10.46
N GLY A 70 9.87 10.31 10.19
CA GLY A 70 9.71 11.76 10.27
C GLY A 70 10.14 12.54 9.02
N ALA A 71 10.68 11.86 7.99
CA ALA A 71 10.93 12.50 6.71
C ALA A 71 9.60 12.82 5.98
N PRO A 72 9.54 13.90 5.19
CA PRO A 72 8.35 14.19 4.38
C PRO A 72 8.08 13.06 3.37
N ALA A 73 6.96 12.35 3.51
CA ALA A 73 6.56 11.26 2.60
C ALA A 73 5.90 11.75 1.29
N ILE A 74 6.33 12.91 0.77
CA ILE A 74 5.68 13.58 -0.37
C ILE A 74 5.78 12.72 -1.63
N SER A 75 6.91 12.06 -1.84
CA SER A 75 7.19 11.21 -3.01
C SER A 75 6.34 9.93 -3.08
N GLU A 76 5.64 9.57 -2.01
CA GLU A 76 4.68 8.45 -1.99
C GLU A 76 3.33 8.84 -2.60
N VAL A 77 3.01 10.13 -2.72
CA VAL A 77 1.81 10.60 -3.43
C VAL A 77 2.11 10.65 -4.93
N VAL A 78 1.58 9.68 -5.67
CA VAL A 78 1.68 9.59 -7.13
C VAL A 78 0.69 10.55 -7.80
N GLY A 79 -0.51 10.67 -7.22
CA GLY A 79 -1.55 11.55 -7.72
C GLY A 79 -2.52 11.95 -6.62
N ALA A 80 -3.10 13.14 -6.78
CA ALA A 80 -4.17 13.64 -5.94
C ALA A 80 -5.33 14.11 -6.84
N TYR A 81 -6.52 13.61 -6.55
CA TYR A 81 -7.73 13.86 -7.33
C TYR A 81 -8.73 14.62 -6.48
N ALA A 82 -9.31 15.69 -7.04
CA ALA A 82 -10.32 16.48 -6.35
C ALA A 82 -11.57 15.65 -6.02
N HIS A 83 -11.94 14.72 -6.91
CA HIS A 83 -13.01 13.77 -6.71
C HIS A 83 -12.55 12.36 -7.12
N ARG A 84 -13.04 11.33 -6.42
CA ARG A 84 -12.76 9.91 -6.70
C ARG A 84 -13.22 9.54 -8.10
N ALA A 85 -14.29 10.16 -8.58
CA ALA A 85 -14.79 9.99 -9.94
C ALA A 85 -13.81 10.50 -11.02
N ASP A 86 -12.87 11.39 -10.67
CA ASP A 86 -11.88 11.91 -11.60
C ASP A 86 -10.70 10.94 -11.80
N ILE A 87 -10.64 9.83 -11.03
CA ILE A 87 -9.63 8.81 -11.23
C ILE A 87 -9.87 8.11 -12.57
N PRO A 88 -8.88 8.08 -13.47
CA PRO A 88 -9.00 7.39 -14.74
C PRO A 88 -9.33 5.90 -14.58
N GLN A 89 -10.26 5.40 -15.40
CA GLN A 89 -10.68 3.99 -15.34
C GLN A 89 -9.51 3.04 -15.65
N ASP A 90 -8.64 3.40 -16.59
CA ASP A 90 -7.44 2.65 -16.96
C ASP A 90 -6.45 2.52 -15.79
N LEU A 91 -6.34 3.52 -14.91
CA LEU A 91 -5.56 3.41 -13.68
C LEU A 91 -6.11 2.30 -12.77
N TRP A 92 -7.42 2.27 -12.51
CA TRP A 92 -8.03 1.20 -11.72
C TRP A 92 -7.81 -0.19 -12.33
N VAL A 93 -8.00 -0.30 -13.65
CA VAL A 93 -7.78 -1.55 -14.38
C VAL A 93 -6.31 -1.99 -14.31
N SER A 94 -5.37 -1.04 -14.42
CA SER A 94 -3.94 -1.29 -14.31
C SER A 94 -3.55 -1.76 -12.91
N LEU A 95 -4.10 -1.17 -11.85
CA LEU A 95 -3.84 -1.57 -10.47
C LEU A 95 -4.35 -3.00 -10.19
N LEU A 96 -5.60 -3.28 -10.55
CA LEU A 96 -6.20 -4.61 -10.37
C LEU A 96 -5.46 -5.68 -11.19
N SER A 97 -5.16 -5.38 -12.45
CA SER A 97 -4.46 -6.31 -13.36
C SER A 97 -2.97 -6.45 -13.01
N GLY A 98 -2.39 -5.44 -12.37
CA GLY A 98 -0.99 -5.41 -11.96
C GLY A 98 -0.71 -6.20 -10.70
N ALA A 99 -1.69 -6.35 -9.80
CA ALA A 99 -1.53 -7.01 -8.50
C ALA A 99 -1.01 -8.46 -8.61
N ARG A 100 -0.03 -8.81 -7.78
CA ARG A 100 0.67 -10.11 -7.77
C ARG A 100 0.73 -10.77 -6.40
N GLU A 101 0.59 -10.01 -5.32
CA GLU A 101 0.69 -10.53 -3.95
C GLU A 101 -0.64 -10.39 -3.20
N ARG A 102 -1.25 -9.20 -3.25
CA ARG A 102 -2.48 -8.92 -2.52
C ARG A 102 -3.37 -7.86 -3.16
N ILE A 103 -4.67 -8.02 -2.90
CA ILE A 103 -5.72 -7.05 -3.16
C ILE A 103 -6.49 -6.87 -1.85
N ASP A 104 -6.45 -5.68 -1.25
CA ASP A 104 -7.22 -5.37 -0.05
C ASP A 104 -8.18 -4.20 -0.33
N LEU A 105 -9.48 -4.43 -0.20
CA LEU A 105 -10.53 -3.44 -0.44
C LEU A 105 -11.31 -3.17 0.85
N LEU A 106 -11.45 -1.91 1.22
CA LEU A 106 -12.16 -1.44 2.41
C LEU A 106 -13.01 -0.21 2.08
N GLY A 107 -14.28 -0.26 2.44
CA GLY A 107 -15.20 0.86 2.33
C GLY A 107 -16.63 0.43 2.63
N TYR A 108 -17.59 1.35 2.43
CA TYR A 108 -19.01 1.03 2.68
C TYR A 108 -19.55 0.00 1.67
N ALA A 109 -19.61 0.36 0.39
CA ALA A 109 -20.19 -0.50 -0.66
C ALA A 109 -19.29 -0.68 -1.90
N TYR A 110 -18.59 0.37 -2.32
CA TYR A 110 -17.69 0.40 -3.49
C TYR A 110 -18.08 -0.44 -4.73
N PRO A 111 -19.36 -0.48 -5.16
CA PRO A 111 -19.77 -1.30 -6.31
C PRO A 111 -19.05 -0.87 -7.58
N PHE A 112 -18.66 0.41 -7.67
CA PHE A 112 -17.90 0.94 -8.79
C PHE A 112 -16.62 0.14 -9.10
N VAL A 113 -15.94 -0.45 -8.11
CA VAL A 113 -14.73 -1.29 -8.31
C VAL A 113 -15.10 -2.59 -9.03
N LEU A 114 -16.26 -3.15 -8.68
CA LEU A 114 -16.80 -4.38 -9.26
C LEU A 114 -17.43 -4.12 -10.63
N GLU A 115 -17.84 -2.88 -10.88
CA GLU A 115 -18.44 -2.43 -12.13
C GLU A 115 -17.43 -1.79 -13.10
N LEU A 116 -16.14 -1.66 -12.70
CA LEU A 116 -15.07 -1.12 -13.55
C LEU A 116 -14.97 -1.85 -14.89
N MET A 117 -15.25 -3.15 -14.87
CA MET A 117 -15.16 -4.03 -16.02
C MET A 117 -16.31 -5.03 -15.98
N PRO A 118 -16.87 -5.44 -17.14
CA PRO A 118 -17.90 -6.49 -17.19
C PRO A 118 -17.47 -7.81 -16.55
N ASP A 119 -16.17 -8.07 -16.42
CA ASP A 119 -15.57 -9.30 -15.91
C ASP A 119 -14.75 -9.09 -14.61
N ALA A 120 -14.95 -8.00 -13.85
CA ALA A 120 -14.13 -7.67 -12.70
C ALA A 120 -14.07 -8.79 -11.64
N ALA A 121 -15.22 -9.36 -11.24
CA ALA A 121 -15.27 -10.48 -10.31
C ALA A 121 -14.49 -11.70 -10.84
N ARG A 122 -14.60 -12.00 -12.14
CA ARG A 122 -13.83 -13.08 -12.78
C ARG A 122 -12.33 -12.79 -12.77
N ARG A 123 -11.91 -11.54 -12.94
CA ARG A 123 -10.49 -11.15 -12.86
C ARG A 123 -9.95 -11.31 -11.46
N ILE A 124 -10.72 -10.92 -10.44
CA ILE A 124 -10.37 -11.16 -9.04
C ILE A 124 -10.24 -12.66 -8.79
N ALA A 125 -11.17 -13.48 -9.28
CA ALA A 125 -11.07 -14.94 -9.20
C ALA A 125 -9.78 -15.45 -9.87
N THR A 126 -9.47 -15.04 -11.10
CA THR A 126 -8.25 -15.44 -11.80
C THR A 126 -6.99 -15.05 -11.02
N LYS A 127 -6.97 -13.86 -10.42
CA LYS A 127 -5.87 -13.41 -9.56
C LYS A 127 -5.72 -14.30 -8.33
N ALA A 128 -6.84 -14.60 -7.68
CA ALA A 128 -6.87 -15.49 -6.55
C ALA A 128 -6.38 -16.90 -6.94
N THR A 129 -6.85 -17.51 -8.02
CA THR A 129 -6.31 -18.80 -8.50
C THR A 129 -4.80 -18.75 -8.78
N GLY A 130 -4.28 -17.58 -9.19
CA GLY A 130 -2.85 -17.32 -9.37
C GLY A 130 -2.04 -17.12 -8.08
N GLY A 131 -2.65 -17.26 -6.90
CA GLY A 131 -1.99 -17.13 -5.59
C GLY A 131 -2.08 -15.76 -4.93
N VAL A 132 -2.77 -14.79 -5.53
CA VAL A 132 -2.96 -13.45 -4.93
C VAL A 132 -3.90 -13.54 -3.73
N SER A 133 -3.52 -13.00 -2.57
CA SER A 133 -4.43 -12.92 -1.42
C SER A 133 -5.45 -11.79 -1.62
N VAL A 134 -6.75 -12.09 -1.53
CA VAL A 134 -7.81 -11.11 -1.74
C VAL A 134 -8.61 -10.92 -0.45
N ARG A 135 -8.75 -9.67 -0.01
CA ARG A 135 -9.48 -9.30 1.20
C ARG A 135 -10.45 -8.17 0.87
N MET A 136 -11.73 -8.36 1.14
CA MET A 136 -12.79 -7.40 0.81
C MET A 136 -13.67 -7.16 2.03
N ALA A 137 -13.54 -6.00 2.66
CA ALA A 137 -14.33 -5.58 3.80
C ALA A 137 -15.40 -4.58 3.38
N PHE A 138 -16.66 -4.93 3.59
CA PHE A 138 -17.83 -4.06 3.38
C PHE A 138 -18.35 -3.56 4.71
N ALA A 139 -19.04 -2.43 4.74
CA ALA A 139 -19.75 -2.04 5.94
C ALA A 139 -20.93 -3.01 6.17
N ASP A 140 -21.18 -3.38 7.41
CA ASP A 140 -22.37 -4.17 7.77
C ASP A 140 -23.63 -3.33 7.46
N PRO A 141 -24.50 -3.76 6.52
CA PRO A 141 -25.64 -2.96 6.07
C PRO A 141 -26.63 -2.62 7.19
N ASP A 142 -26.61 -3.39 8.28
CA ASP A 142 -27.54 -3.24 9.40
C ASP A 142 -26.92 -2.49 10.60
N CYS A 143 -25.66 -2.02 10.48
CA CYS A 143 -25.01 -1.29 11.57
C CYS A 143 -25.32 0.21 11.59
N ALA A 144 -25.27 0.81 12.78
CA ALA A 144 -25.58 2.23 12.99
C ALA A 144 -24.73 3.16 12.11
N HIS A 145 -23.45 2.83 11.88
CA HIS A 145 -22.55 3.66 11.08
C HIS A 145 -22.90 3.70 9.58
N VAL A 146 -23.62 2.71 9.06
CA VAL A 146 -24.17 2.76 7.70
C VAL A 146 -25.33 3.75 7.65
N LEU A 147 -26.23 3.73 8.64
CA LEU A 147 -27.35 4.67 8.71
C LEU A 147 -26.87 6.11 8.90
N GLU A 148 -25.85 6.31 9.75
CA GLU A 148 -25.19 7.62 9.92
C GLU A 148 -24.61 8.14 8.60
N ARG A 149 -23.87 7.28 7.88
CA ARG A 149 -23.27 7.66 6.59
C ARG A 149 -24.33 7.95 5.53
N ASP A 150 -25.38 7.14 5.46
CA ASP A 150 -26.50 7.35 4.54
C ASP A 150 -27.16 8.73 4.76
N ALA A 151 -27.44 9.07 6.02
CA ALA A 151 -28.00 10.36 6.40
C ALA A 151 -27.05 11.52 6.07
N LEU A 152 -25.75 11.38 6.37
CA LEU A 152 -24.73 12.39 6.04
C LEU A 152 -24.65 12.63 4.53
N GLU A 153 -24.62 11.58 3.73
CA GLU A 153 -24.56 11.65 2.26
C GLU A 153 -25.90 11.97 1.59
N GLN A 154 -26.99 12.07 2.37
CA GLN A 154 -28.35 12.35 1.90
C GLN A 154 -28.81 11.31 0.86
N LEU A 155 -28.65 10.03 1.20
CA LEU A 155 -28.93 8.88 0.34
C LEU A 155 -30.32 8.27 0.54
N ASN A 156 -31.12 8.81 1.48
CA ASN A 156 -32.51 8.44 1.72
C ASN A 156 -32.72 6.94 1.96
N GLY A 157 -31.84 6.31 2.75
CA GLY A 157 -31.89 4.90 3.12
C GLY A 157 -31.40 3.93 2.04
N SER A 158 -30.79 4.43 0.96
CA SER A 158 -30.35 3.57 -0.15
C SER A 158 -29.01 2.85 0.10
N LEU A 159 -28.19 3.32 1.05
CA LEU A 159 -26.85 2.76 1.26
C LEU A 159 -26.85 1.28 1.69
N PRO A 160 -27.68 0.82 2.66
CA PRO A 160 -27.77 -0.61 2.98
C PRO A 160 -28.07 -1.48 1.76
N GLY A 161 -29.01 -1.05 0.91
CA GLY A 161 -29.35 -1.76 -0.33
C GLY A 161 -28.19 -1.81 -1.32
N ARG A 162 -27.41 -0.72 -1.45
CA ARG A 162 -26.21 -0.69 -2.30
C ARG A 162 -25.14 -1.66 -1.81
N ILE A 163 -24.97 -1.81 -0.50
CA ILE A 163 -24.03 -2.78 0.09
C ILE A 163 -24.48 -4.19 -0.25
N ARG A 164 -25.75 -4.53 0.00
CA ARG A 164 -26.30 -5.86 -0.33
C ARG A 164 -26.18 -6.18 -1.82
N ASN A 165 -26.43 -5.19 -2.69
CA ASN A 165 -26.22 -5.34 -4.13
C ASN A 165 -24.75 -5.61 -4.47
N ALA A 166 -23.81 -4.87 -3.88
CA ALA A 166 -22.38 -5.08 -4.13
C ALA A 166 -21.93 -6.49 -3.71
N LEU A 167 -22.41 -6.99 -2.56
CA LEU A 167 -22.12 -8.32 -2.07
C LEU A 167 -22.61 -9.42 -3.03
N SER A 168 -23.78 -9.24 -3.66
CA SER A 168 -24.33 -10.25 -4.59
C SER A 168 -23.47 -10.50 -5.84
N TYR A 169 -22.58 -9.57 -6.20
CA TYR A 169 -21.63 -9.80 -7.29
C TYR A 169 -20.49 -10.77 -6.93
N LEU A 170 -20.36 -11.13 -5.64
CA LEU A 170 -19.20 -11.85 -5.11
C LEU A 170 -19.52 -13.28 -4.68
N ASP A 171 -20.74 -13.78 -4.91
CA ASP A 171 -21.15 -15.13 -4.52
C ASP A 171 -20.20 -16.22 -5.03
N ASN A 172 -19.63 -16.05 -6.23
CA ASN A 172 -18.68 -17.01 -6.80
C ASN A 172 -17.28 -16.96 -6.15
N LEU A 173 -16.96 -15.90 -5.41
CA LEU A 173 -15.65 -15.69 -4.80
C LEU A 173 -15.58 -16.21 -3.35
N THR A 174 -16.70 -16.36 -2.66
CA THR A 174 -16.75 -16.79 -1.25
C THR A 174 -16.21 -18.21 -1.03
N SER A 175 -16.23 -19.04 -2.07
CA SER A 175 -15.75 -20.43 -2.03
C SER A 175 -14.24 -20.59 -2.25
N MET A 176 -13.50 -19.50 -2.48
CA MET A 176 -12.07 -19.54 -2.78
C MET A 176 -11.22 -19.37 -1.52
N ASP A 177 -10.31 -20.31 -1.24
CA ASP A 177 -9.50 -20.35 0.00
C ASP A 177 -8.70 -19.07 0.29
N ASN A 178 -8.25 -18.36 -0.74
CA ASN A 178 -7.43 -17.16 -0.63
C ASN A 178 -8.21 -15.85 -0.89
N VAL A 179 -9.54 -15.94 -0.91
CA VAL A 179 -10.44 -14.80 -0.90
C VAL A 179 -11.16 -14.76 0.44
N THR A 180 -11.11 -13.61 1.11
CA THR A 180 -11.90 -13.37 2.32
C THR A 180 -12.78 -12.15 2.10
N ILE A 181 -14.08 -12.36 2.24
CA ILE A 181 -15.10 -11.31 2.20
C ILE A 181 -15.69 -11.20 3.59
N GLY A 182 -15.85 -9.97 4.09
CA GLY A 182 -16.40 -9.77 5.42
C GLY A 182 -17.03 -8.41 5.65
N LEU A 183 -17.63 -8.27 6.81
CA LEU A 183 -18.36 -7.09 7.27
C LEU A 183 -17.63 -6.40 8.43
N HIS A 184 -17.52 -5.08 8.37
CA HIS A 184 -17.04 -4.24 9.47
C HIS A 184 -18.17 -3.35 10.02
N GLN A 185 -18.10 -3.01 11.31
CA GLN A 185 -19.01 -2.08 11.99
C GLN A 185 -18.25 -0.86 12.52
N ILE A 186 -17.38 -0.30 11.69
CA ILE A 186 -16.51 0.84 12.04
C ILE A 186 -17.03 2.10 11.38
N HIS A 187 -16.99 3.22 12.12
CA HIS A 187 -17.14 4.55 11.55
C HIS A 187 -15.91 4.92 10.70
N LEU A 188 -15.97 4.72 9.39
CA LEU A 188 -14.84 4.98 8.51
C LEU A 188 -14.63 6.48 8.26
N TYR A 189 -13.37 6.92 8.33
CA TYR A 189 -12.93 8.25 7.91
C TYR A 189 -12.42 8.29 6.46
N ASN A 190 -12.09 7.13 5.90
CA ASN A 190 -11.62 6.95 4.54
C ASN A 190 -12.00 5.56 3.99
N ALA A 191 -12.02 5.42 2.67
CA ALA A 191 -11.94 4.13 1.99
C ALA A 191 -10.49 3.84 1.56
N ILE A 192 -10.13 2.55 1.49
CA ILE A 192 -8.80 2.10 1.07
C ILE A 192 -8.95 1.00 0.01
N TYR A 193 -8.21 1.13 -1.08
CA TYR A 193 -8.13 0.14 -2.15
C TYR A 193 -6.67 -0.12 -2.47
N ARG A 194 -6.12 -1.21 -1.92
CA ARG A 194 -4.71 -1.57 -2.01
C ARG A 194 -4.49 -2.70 -3.02
N PHE A 195 -3.44 -2.53 -3.81
CA PHE A 195 -2.94 -3.48 -4.81
C PHE A 195 -1.42 -3.57 -4.62
N ASP A 196 -0.95 -4.59 -3.90
CA ASP A 196 0.47 -4.76 -3.51
C ASP A 196 1.08 -3.53 -2.78
N ASP A 197 1.91 -2.78 -3.51
CA ASP A 197 2.64 -1.59 -3.10
C ASP A 197 1.99 -0.29 -3.61
N GLN A 198 0.82 -0.39 -4.24
CA GLN A 198 0.00 0.73 -4.70
C GLN A 198 -1.30 0.79 -3.89
N MET A 199 -1.83 2.00 -3.68
CA MET A 199 -3.06 2.20 -2.93
C MET A 199 -3.81 3.43 -3.43
N ILE A 200 -5.13 3.32 -3.55
CA ILE A 200 -6.02 4.47 -3.61
C ILE A 200 -6.65 4.67 -2.23
N VAL A 201 -6.51 5.86 -1.65
CA VAL A 201 -7.14 6.23 -0.39
C VAL A 201 -8.13 7.36 -0.65
N THR A 202 -9.34 7.23 -0.11
CA THR A 202 -10.42 8.20 -0.32
C THR A 202 -10.89 8.77 1.02
N PRO A 203 -10.34 9.91 1.49
CA PRO A 203 -10.83 10.59 2.69
C PRO A 203 -12.27 11.09 2.49
N TYR A 204 -13.12 10.93 3.51
CA TYR A 204 -14.51 11.34 3.40
C TYR A 204 -14.72 12.80 3.83
N LEU A 205 -15.13 13.63 2.86
CA LEU A 205 -15.63 14.97 3.12
C LEU A 205 -17.02 14.93 3.76
N TYR A 206 -17.29 15.87 4.66
CA TYR A 206 -18.59 16.03 5.29
C TYR A 206 -19.68 16.33 4.25
N ARG A 207 -20.76 15.54 4.26
CA ARG A 207 -21.94 15.64 3.37
C ARG A 207 -21.69 15.51 1.86
N ALA A 208 -20.48 15.22 1.43
CA ALA A 208 -20.18 14.86 0.05
C ALA A 208 -20.66 13.42 -0.21
N ARG A 209 -21.13 13.14 -1.42
CA ARG A 209 -21.49 11.78 -1.84
C ARG A 209 -20.26 10.98 -2.22
N GLY A 210 -20.39 9.65 -2.21
CA GLY A 210 -19.30 8.72 -2.50
C GLY A 210 -18.42 9.03 -3.73
N TYR A 211 -18.92 9.69 -4.77
CA TYR A 211 -18.13 10.06 -5.96
C TYR A 211 -17.36 11.39 -5.84
N GLN A 212 -17.79 12.27 -4.92
CA GLN A 212 -17.29 13.63 -4.71
C GLN A 212 -16.12 13.69 -3.72
N HIS A 213 -15.86 12.62 -2.99
CA HIS A 213 -14.72 12.58 -2.06
C HIS A 213 -13.39 12.64 -2.81
N PRO A 214 -12.37 13.36 -2.31
CA PRO A 214 -11.05 13.37 -2.92
C PRO A 214 -10.39 12.01 -2.81
N ALA A 215 -9.37 11.77 -3.62
CA ALA A 215 -8.60 10.55 -3.56
C ALA A 215 -7.11 10.80 -3.75
N LEU A 216 -6.29 9.98 -3.08
CA LEU A 216 -4.85 9.95 -3.24
C LEU A 216 -4.46 8.60 -3.84
N HIS A 217 -3.67 8.64 -4.91
CA HIS A 217 -2.93 7.46 -5.38
C HIS A 217 -1.56 7.46 -4.72
N LEU A 218 -1.31 6.44 -3.91
CA LEU A 218 -0.10 6.25 -3.14
C LEU A 218 0.72 5.07 -3.68
N ARG A 219 2.04 5.17 -3.55
CA ARG A 219 2.99 4.07 -3.70
C ARG A 219 3.81 3.90 -2.43
N LYS A 220 4.13 2.67 -2.09
CA LYS A 220 5.05 2.36 -0.99
C LYS A 220 6.49 2.66 -1.41
N LEU A 221 7.18 3.53 -0.69
CA LEU A 221 8.63 3.73 -0.84
C LEU A 221 9.39 3.38 0.44
N THR A 222 8.72 3.49 1.60
CA THR A 222 9.34 3.44 2.91
C THR A 222 8.49 2.65 3.89
N SER A 223 9.04 2.30 5.05
CA SER A 223 8.28 1.67 6.14
C SER A 223 7.64 2.67 7.11
N HIS A 224 7.72 3.98 6.82
CA HIS A 224 7.29 5.04 7.74
C HIS A 224 6.48 6.13 7.04
N GLY A 225 6.09 5.90 5.79
CA GLY A 225 5.42 6.86 4.94
C GLY A 225 3.91 6.80 5.06
N ILE A 226 3.25 7.68 4.31
CA ILE A 226 1.78 7.78 4.27
C ILE A 226 1.13 6.46 3.82
N PHE A 227 1.78 5.72 2.92
CA PHE A 227 1.29 4.42 2.49
C PHE A 227 1.18 3.45 3.68
N GLU A 228 2.23 3.37 4.50
CA GLU A 228 2.26 2.44 5.64
C GLU A 228 1.28 2.85 6.73
N SER A 229 1.10 4.16 6.98
CA SER A 229 0.07 4.62 7.93
C SER A 229 -1.33 4.10 7.57
N PHE A 230 -1.71 4.15 6.29
CA PHE A 230 -3.00 3.59 5.85
C PHE A 230 -3.00 2.06 5.80
N ALA A 231 -1.86 1.42 5.50
CA ALA A 231 -1.74 -0.03 5.53
C ALA A 231 -1.87 -0.61 6.96
N GLU A 232 -1.33 0.08 7.96
CA GLU A 232 -1.48 -0.22 9.38
C GLU A 232 -2.94 -0.04 9.81
N GLN A 233 -3.57 1.09 9.47
CA GLN A 233 -5.01 1.31 9.71
C GLN A 233 -5.86 0.17 9.13
N LEU A 234 -5.59 -0.22 7.88
CA LEU A 234 -6.29 -1.32 7.22
C LEU A 234 -6.09 -2.65 7.97
N THR A 235 -4.90 -2.89 8.50
CA THR A 235 -4.58 -4.10 9.27
C THR A 235 -5.38 -4.14 10.58
N GLU A 236 -5.45 -3.03 11.31
CA GLU A 236 -6.25 -2.95 12.54
C GLU A 236 -7.74 -3.12 12.27
N ILE A 237 -8.26 -2.45 11.23
CA ILE A 237 -9.66 -2.61 10.81
C ILE A 237 -9.96 -4.06 10.46
N TRP A 238 -9.07 -4.70 9.69
CA TRP A 238 -9.25 -6.08 9.26
C TRP A 238 -9.33 -7.07 10.44
N ALA A 239 -8.62 -6.81 11.54
CA ALA A 239 -8.70 -7.63 12.74
C ALA A 239 -10.10 -7.65 13.39
N THR A 240 -10.96 -6.69 13.05
CA THR A 240 -12.35 -6.59 13.53
C THR A 240 -13.39 -7.09 12.53
N VAL A 241 -12.97 -7.38 11.29
CA VAL A 241 -13.87 -7.81 10.21
C VAL A 241 -14.40 -9.19 10.53
N ARG A 242 -15.73 -9.34 10.45
CA ARG A 242 -16.40 -10.63 10.56
C ARG A 242 -16.54 -11.22 9.17
N PRO A 243 -15.98 -12.41 8.87
CA PRO A 243 -16.18 -13.06 7.58
C PRO A 243 -17.67 -13.22 7.26
N LEU A 244 -18.03 -13.10 5.98
CA LEU A 244 -19.36 -13.45 5.51
C LEU A 244 -19.50 -14.97 5.65
N GLU A 245 -20.54 -15.43 6.35
CA GLU A 245 -20.86 -16.86 6.36
C GLU A 245 -21.34 -17.27 4.96
N ALA A 246 -20.89 -18.44 4.50
CA ALA A 246 -21.23 -19.01 3.19
C ALA A 246 -22.65 -19.58 3.15
#